data_AF-A0A5Q4DCP9-F1
#
_entry.id   AF-A0A5Q4DCP9-F1
#
_cell.length_a   1.000
_cell.length_b   1.000
_cell.length_c   1.000
_cell.angle_alpha   90.00
_cell.angle_beta   90.00
_cell.angle_gamma   90.00
#
_symmetry.space_group_name_H-M   'P 1'
#
loop_
_entity.id
_entity.type
_entity.pdbx_description
1 polymer ?
#
loop_
_entity_poly.entity_id
_entity_poly.type
_entity_poly.pdbx_seq_one_letter_code
_entity_poly.pdbx_strand_id
1 'polypeptide(L)'
;MHSTTTTQSGASLSMPRFAVLASALPLALLLGAPLAPAEAATLSVSDHSSALASPSPGSSPERAAELEARAREMMALVDRQKDAARLFREAADLREDGDPLKVESLRNASRSNFYAGRTNRALSDAAEAARLALRQGDVVAAAHVHVDAAWIALELGDNSTAAQHAEDARMLAASPLLTRAQRMDLMIRLAEPV
;
A
#
# COMPACT_ATOMS: atom_id res chain seq x y z
N MET A 1 -54.86 15.11 -10.63
CA MET A 1 -54.00 14.75 -11.78
C MET A 1 -53.06 15.92 -12.04
N HIS A 2 -51.88 15.95 -11.40
CA HIS A 2 -50.84 16.93 -11.70
C HIS A 2 -49.52 16.19 -11.82
N SER A 3 -49.06 16.04 -13.06
CA SER A 3 -47.76 15.48 -13.40
C SER A 3 -46.72 16.60 -13.31
N THR A 4 -45.78 16.50 -12.38
CA THR A 4 -44.61 17.38 -12.33
C THR A 4 -43.41 16.67 -12.92
N THR A 5 -43.08 17.06 -14.15
CA THR A 5 -41.89 16.68 -14.90
C THR A 5 -40.65 17.26 -14.21
N THR A 6 -39.78 16.41 -13.66
CA THR A 6 -38.48 16.83 -13.13
C THR A 6 -37.42 16.60 -14.20
N THR A 7 -36.89 17.69 -14.72
CA THR A 7 -35.83 17.74 -15.73
C THR A 7 -34.50 17.24 -15.16
N GLN A 8 -34.00 16.14 -15.70
CA GLN A 8 -32.70 15.55 -15.39
C GLN A 8 -31.59 16.33 -16.11
N SER A 9 -30.85 17.16 -15.36
CA SER A 9 -29.69 17.89 -15.89
C SER A 9 -28.45 16.98 -15.86
N GLY A 10 -28.08 16.48 -17.03
CA GLY A 10 -26.85 15.69 -17.23
C GLY A 10 -25.63 16.61 -17.25
N ALA A 11 -25.00 16.80 -16.09
CA ALA A 11 -23.68 17.43 -16.02
C ALA A 11 -22.62 16.44 -16.53
N SER A 12 -22.20 16.61 -17.77
CA SER A 12 -21.07 15.90 -18.36
C SER A 12 -19.77 16.40 -17.70
N LEU A 13 -19.20 15.61 -16.81
CA LEU A 13 -17.89 15.87 -16.20
C LEU A 13 -16.81 15.68 -17.27
N SER A 14 -16.39 16.80 -17.86
CA SER A 14 -15.24 16.88 -18.75
C SER A 14 -13.96 16.69 -17.93
N MET A 15 -13.32 15.53 -18.03
CA MET A 15 -12.03 15.29 -17.38
C MET A 15 -10.90 16.05 -18.10
N PRO A 16 -10.01 16.74 -17.37
CA PRO A 16 -8.86 17.42 -17.96
C PRO A 16 -7.87 16.38 -18.50
N ARG A 17 -7.51 16.54 -19.78
CA ARG A 17 -6.43 15.77 -20.43
C ARG A 17 -5.09 16.24 -19.88
N PHE A 18 -4.48 15.46 -18.99
CA PHE A 18 -3.11 15.71 -18.55
C PHE A 18 -2.14 15.41 -19.71
N ALA A 19 -1.49 16.46 -20.19
CA ALA A 19 -0.42 16.38 -21.17
C ALA A 19 0.84 15.78 -20.49
N VAL A 20 1.24 14.58 -20.91
CA VAL A 20 2.47 13.93 -20.46
C VAL A 20 3.66 14.59 -21.16
N LEU A 21 4.38 15.45 -20.44
CA LEU A 21 5.67 16.01 -20.88
C LEU A 21 6.76 14.96 -20.64
N ALA A 22 7.14 14.27 -21.72
CA ALA A 22 8.28 13.35 -21.74
C ALA A 22 9.57 14.13 -21.51
N SER A 23 10.12 14.05 -20.30
CA SER A 23 11.43 14.61 -19.97
C SER A 23 12.51 13.56 -20.24
N ALA A 24 13.32 13.80 -21.27
CA ALA A 24 14.50 13.00 -21.59
C ALA A 24 15.62 13.27 -20.58
N LEU A 25 15.97 12.28 -19.78
CA LEU A 25 17.14 12.34 -18.88
C LEU A 25 18.38 11.76 -19.59
N PRO A 26 19.54 12.46 -19.54
CA PRO A 26 20.78 11.97 -20.12
C PRO A 26 21.40 10.86 -19.26
N LEU A 27 21.84 9.81 -19.96
CA LEU A 27 22.56 8.66 -19.45
C LEU A 27 24.03 9.05 -19.15
N ALA A 28 24.37 9.24 -17.88
CA ALA A 28 25.76 9.44 -17.45
C ALA A 28 26.41 8.08 -17.12
N LEU A 29 27.24 7.58 -18.03
CA LEU A 29 28.22 6.52 -17.76
C LEU A 29 29.25 7.04 -16.74
N LEU A 30 29.44 6.32 -15.63
CA LEU A 30 30.63 6.48 -14.79
C LEU A 30 31.41 5.16 -14.73
N LEU A 31 32.59 5.20 -15.34
CA LEU A 31 33.62 4.16 -15.34
C LEU A 31 34.47 4.18 -14.05
N GLY A 32 34.90 2.98 -13.62
CA GLY A 32 36.13 2.71 -12.84
C GLY A 32 35.98 2.81 -11.32
N ALA A 33 36.59 1.99 -10.46
CA ALA A 33 37.59 0.92 -10.51
C ALA A 33 37.66 0.32 -9.06
N PRO A 34 38.76 -0.33 -8.61
CA PRO A 34 39.36 -1.61 -8.97
C PRO A 34 39.16 -2.70 -7.90
N LEU A 35 39.49 -3.94 -8.29
CA LEU A 35 39.56 -5.12 -7.43
C LEU A 35 40.59 -4.96 -6.30
N ALA A 36 40.21 -5.34 -5.08
CA ALA A 36 41.12 -5.71 -4.01
C ALA A 36 40.90 -7.19 -3.64
N PRO A 37 41.98 -7.99 -3.50
CA PRO A 37 41.92 -9.35 -3.00
C PRO A 37 41.99 -9.33 -1.46
N ALA A 38 41.06 -10.02 -0.78
CA ALA A 38 41.16 -10.26 0.65
C ALA A 38 40.88 -11.74 0.96
N GLU A 39 41.99 -12.40 1.28
CA GLU A 39 42.23 -13.65 1.99
C GLU A 39 41.05 -14.54 2.39
N ALA A 40 41.23 -15.79 1.96
CA ALA A 40 40.46 -16.96 2.33
C ALA A 40 40.60 -17.28 3.84
N ALA A 41 39.54 -17.02 4.60
CA ALA A 41 39.29 -17.73 5.84
C ALA A 41 38.44 -18.96 5.53
N THR A 42 39.10 -20.12 5.44
CA THR A 42 38.44 -21.43 5.36
C THR A 42 37.77 -21.74 6.69
N LEU A 43 36.49 -21.38 6.81
CA LEU A 43 35.66 -21.84 7.91
C LEU A 43 35.12 -23.24 7.57
N SER A 44 35.46 -24.18 8.45
CA SER A 44 35.01 -25.56 8.44
C SER A 44 33.48 -25.63 8.44
N VAL A 45 32.90 -26.00 7.29
CA VAL A 45 31.48 -26.29 7.14
C VAL A 45 31.23 -27.63 7.81
N SER A 46 30.63 -27.60 8.99
CA SER A 46 30.01 -28.79 9.57
C SER A 46 28.87 -29.20 8.64
N ASP A 47 28.96 -30.44 8.14
CA ASP A 47 27.93 -31.16 7.41
C ASP A 47 26.62 -31.19 8.23
N HIS A 48 25.85 -30.13 8.14
CA HIS A 48 24.43 -30.15 8.43
C HIS A 48 23.82 -30.85 7.22
N SER A 49 23.81 -32.18 7.29
CA SER A 49 22.96 -33.06 6.47
C SER A 49 21.51 -32.66 6.76
N SER A 50 21.12 -31.52 6.17
CA SER A 50 19.78 -31.02 6.12
C SER A 50 19.08 -31.99 5.20
N ALA A 51 18.45 -32.99 5.82
CA ALA A 51 17.47 -33.81 5.18
C ALA A 51 16.60 -32.86 4.35
N LEU A 52 16.62 -33.07 3.04
CA LEU A 52 15.80 -32.37 2.06
C LEU A 52 14.34 -32.69 2.39
N ALA A 53 13.80 -32.07 3.44
CA ALA A 53 12.39 -31.98 3.67
C ALA A 53 11.86 -31.25 2.45
N SER A 54 11.30 -32.00 1.51
CA SER A 54 10.60 -31.43 0.38
C SER A 54 9.67 -30.35 0.96
N PRO A 55 9.82 -29.07 0.55
CA PRO A 55 8.97 -28.02 1.06
C PRO A 55 7.54 -28.51 0.86
N SER A 56 6.76 -28.60 1.96
CA SER A 56 5.37 -29.01 1.86
C SER A 56 4.72 -28.14 0.79
N PRO A 57 4.25 -28.71 -0.34
CA PRO A 57 3.68 -27.92 -1.41
C PRO A 57 2.48 -27.16 -0.84
N GLY A 58 2.62 -25.84 -0.75
CA GLY A 58 1.62 -24.97 -0.15
C GLY A 58 1.97 -24.41 1.22
N SER A 59 3.22 -24.01 1.46
CA SER A 59 3.49 -23.13 2.59
C SER A 59 2.65 -21.84 2.44
N SER A 60 2.01 -21.40 3.54
CA SER A 60 1.21 -20.18 3.58
C SER A 60 1.90 -18.95 2.93
N PRO A 61 3.22 -18.69 3.15
CA PRO A 61 3.88 -17.53 2.58
C PRO A 61 4.11 -17.60 1.06
N GLU A 62 4.46 -18.77 0.50
CA GLU A 62 4.63 -18.92 -0.95
C GLU A 62 3.31 -18.65 -1.68
N ARG A 63 2.21 -19.22 -1.16
CA ARG A 63 0.89 -19.01 -1.73
C ARG A 63 0.46 -17.54 -1.63
N ALA A 64 0.76 -16.86 -0.53
CA ALA A 64 0.49 -15.43 -0.38
C ALA A 64 1.26 -14.59 -1.42
N ALA A 65 2.53 -14.90 -1.65
CA ALA A 65 3.35 -14.22 -2.66
C ALA A 65 2.82 -14.42 -4.09
N GLU A 66 2.36 -15.62 -4.44
CA GLU A 66 1.72 -15.89 -5.74
C GLU A 66 0.44 -15.06 -5.93
N LEU A 67 -0.39 -14.96 -4.90
CA LEU A 67 -1.64 -14.19 -4.94
C LEU A 67 -1.34 -12.70 -5.13
N GLU A 68 -0.35 -12.16 -4.43
CA GLU A 68 0.08 -10.77 -4.62
C GLU A 68 0.63 -10.49 -6.01
N ALA A 69 1.44 -11.40 -6.57
CA ALA A 69 1.98 -11.24 -7.91
C ALA A 69 0.84 -11.10 -8.94
N ARG A 70 -0.15 -12.00 -8.87
CA ARG A 70 -1.35 -11.93 -9.71
C ARG A 70 -2.18 -10.68 -9.45
N ALA A 71 -2.29 -10.25 -8.19
CA ALA A 71 -3.00 -9.04 -7.82
C ALA A 71 -2.34 -7.79 -8.45
N ARG A 72 -1.01 -7.71 -8.42
CA ARG A 72 -0.23 -6.60 -9.03
C ARG A 72 -0.42 -6.55 -10.54
N GLU A 73 -0.49 -7.69 -11.22
CA GLU A 73 -0.82 -7.73 -12.66
C GLU A 73 -2.21 -7.14 -12.93
N MET A 74 -3.19 -7.42 -12.07
CA MET A 74 -4.55 -6.90 -12.20
C MET A 74 -4.68 -5.42 -11.84
N MET A 75 -3.80 -4.86 -11.00
CA MET A 75 -3.83 -3.44 -10.64
C MET A 75 -3.61 -2.50 -11.84
N ALA A 76 -3.00 -2.98 -12.92
CA ALA A 76 -2.83 -2.21 -14.15
C ALA A 76 -4.14 -2.05 -14.95
N LEU A 77 -5.17 -2.85 -14.64
CA LEU A 77 -6.43 -2.92 -15.38
C LEU A 77 -7.56 -2.31 -14.53
N VAL A 78 -8.15 -1.21 -15.03
CA VAL A 78 -9.17 -0.44 -14.30
C VAL A 78 -10.40 -1.30 -13.94
N ASP A 79 -10.80 -2.20 -14.82
CA ASP A 79 -11.94 -3.11 -14.64
C ASP A 79 -11.66 -4.28 -13.70
N ARG A 80 -10.38 -4.55 -13.37
CA ARG A 80 -9.94 -5.68 -12.54
C ARG A 80 -9.54 -5.29 -11.12
N GLN A 81 -9.67 -4.02 -10.74
CA GLN A 81 -9.38 -3.53 -9.39
C GLN A 81 -10.13 -4.33 -8.31
N LYS A 82 -11.36 -4.77 -8.63
CA LYS A 82 -12.17 -5.59 -7.73
C LYS A 82 -11.50 -6.94 -7.39
N ASP A 83 -10.94 -7.60 -8.40
CA ASP A 83 -10.27 -8.89 -8.25
C ASP A 83 -8.90 -8.72 -7.58
N ALA A 84 -8.15 -7.68 -7.97
CA ALA A 84 -6.87 -7.33 -7.33
C ALA A 84 -7.05 -7.17 -5.81
N ALA A 85 -8.05 -6.41 -5.38
CA ALA A 85 -8.30 -6.20 -3.95
C ALA A 85 -8.61 -7.51 -3.20
N ARG A 86 -9.37 -8.42 -3.83
CA ARG A 86 -9.67 -9.74 -3.23
C ARG A 86 -8.39 -10.55 -3.06
N LEU A 87 -7.55 -10.61 -4.10
CA LEU A 87 -6.30 -11.38 -4.06
C LEU A 87 -5.32 -10.83 -3.02
N PHE A 88 -5.18 -9.51 -2.89
CA PHE A 88 -4.39 -8.90 -1.82
C PHE A 88 -4.92 -9.23 -0.43
N ARG A 89 -6.24 -9.21 -0.24
CA ARG A 89 -6.87 -9.56 1.04
C ARG A 89 -6.60 -11.03 1.39
N GLU A 90 -6.81 -11.95 0.44
CA GLU A 90 -6.49 -13.37 0.62
C GLU A 90 -5.00 -13.57 0.95
N ALA A 91 -4.10 -12.83 0.29
CA ALA A 91 -2.67 -12.88 0.59
C ALA A 91 -2.33 -12.33 1.98
N ALA A 92 -3.04 -11.30 2.46
CA ALA A 92 -2.90 -10.82 3.84
C ALA A 92 -3.37 -11.87 4.86
N ASP A 93 -4.50 -12.52 4.59
CA ASP A 93 -5.11 -13.51 5.50
C ASP A 93 -4.23 -14.77 5.64
N LEU A 94 -3.44 -15.10 4.61
CA LEU A 94 -2.45 -16.19 4.66
C LEU A 94 -1.18 -15.85 5.45
N ARG A 95 -0.98 -14.59 5.83
CA ARG A 95 0.21 -14.15 6.57
C ARG A 95 -0.05 -14.03 8.05
N GLU A 96 0.99 -14.32 8.82
CA GLU A 96 0.99 -14.08 10.25
C GLU A 96 0.94 -12.57 10.55
N ASP A 97 0.39 -12.21 11.72
CA ASP A 97 0.30 -10.81 12.15
C ASP A 97 1.67 -10.14 12.36
N GLY A 98 2.76 -10.91 12.48
CA GLY A 98 4.12 -10.38 12.56
C GLY A 98 4.76 -10.08 11.21
N ASP A 99 4.16 -10.51 10.09
CA ASP A 99 4.74 -10.32 8.76
C ASP A 99 4.48 -8.89 8.25
N PRO A 100 5.51 -8.08 7.95
CA PRO A 100 5.33 -6.73 7.41
C PRO A 100 4.61 -6.71 6.05
N LEU A 101 4.72 -7.78 5.25
CA LEU A 101 4.01 -7.88 3.96
C LEU A 101 2.50 -7.99 4.14
N LYS A 102 2.00 -8.39 5.31
CA LYS A 102 0.57 -8.38 5.60
C LYS A 102 0.00 -6.96 5.60
N VAL A 103 0.73 -6.01 6.20
CA VAL A 103 0.35 -4.58 6.18
C VAL A 103 0.33 -4.06 4.75
N GLU A 104 1.35 -4.39 3.95
CA GLU A 104 1.43 -3.97 2.55
C GLU A 104 0.29 -4.54 1.71
N SER A 105 -0.01 -5.84 1.86
CA SER A 105 -1.15 -6.50 1.22
C SER A 105 -2.47 -5.80 1.57
N LEU A 106 -2.74 -5.53 2.85
CA LEU A 106 -3.96 -4.84 3.29
C LEU A 106 -4.03 -3.42 2.71
N ARG A 107 -2.92 -2.69 2.68
CA ARG A 107 -2.86 -1.36 2.07
C ARG A 107 -3.14 -1.40 0.56
N ASN A 108 -2.62 -2.38 -0.16
CA ASN A 108 -2.90 -2.58 -1.58
C ASN A 108 -4.34 -3.04 -1.83
N ALA A 109 -4.91 -3.86 -0.95
CA ALA A 109 -6.32 -4.23 -0.97
C ALA A 109 -7.21 -2.99 -0.81
N SER A 110 -6.88 -2.12 0.16
CA SER A 110 -7.56 -0.84 0.38
C SER A 110 -7.56 0.03 -0.87
N ARG A 111 -6.38 0.31 -1.45
CA ARG A 111 -6.25 1.12 -2.67
C ARG A 111 -7.04 0.54 -3.85
N SER A 112 -6.95 -0.76 -4.05
CA SER A 112 -7.69 -1.44 -5.13
C SER A 112 -9.21 -1.39 -4.89
N ASN A 113 -9.65 -1.52 -3.63
CA ASN A 113 -11.05 -1.33 -3.27
C ASN A 113 -11.55 0.10 -3.52
N PHE A 114 -10.72 1.11 -3.23
CA PHE A 114 -11.04 2.51 -3.48
C PHE A 114 -11.24 2.75 -4.98
N TYR A 115 -10.28 2.35 -5.83
CA TYR A 115 -10.40 2.50 -7.29
C TYR A 115 -11.53 1.67 -7.90
N ALA A 116 -11.94 0.58 -7.26
CA ALA A 116 -13.12 -0.19 -7.64
C ALA A 116 -14.46 0.41 -7.18
N GLY A 117 -14.46 1.61 -6.57
CA GLY A 117 -15.66 2.27 -6.02
C GLY A 117 -16.22 1.60 -4.76
N ARG A 118 -15.46 0.72 -4.11
CA ARG A 118 -15.85 0.01 -2.88
C ARG A 118 -15.25 0.70 -1.65
N THR A 119 -15.52 1.98 -1.50
CA THR A 119 -14.94 2.89 -0.50
C THR A 119 -15.09 2.38 0.94
N ASN A 120 -16.24 1.82 1.34
CA ASN A 120 -16.43 1.22 2.67
C ASN A 120 -15.44 0.08 2.96
N ARG A 121 -15.18 -0.80 1.97
CA ARG A 121 -14.20 -1.88 2.12
C ARG A 121 -12.77 -1.32 2.13
N ALA A 122 -12.52 -0.31 1.31
CA ALA A 122 -11.23 0.37 1.28
C ALA A 122 -10.88 0.96 2.65
N LEU A 123 -11.84 1.64 3.29
CA LEU A 123 -11.67 2.21 4.63
C LEU A 123 -11.40 1.11 5.67
N SER A 124 -12.17 0.02 5.63
CA SER A 124 -11.96 -1.12 6.53
C SER A 124 -10.57 -1.73 6.40
N ASP A 125 -10.10 -1.97 5.17
CA ASP A 125 -8.77 -2.53 4.90
C ASP A 125 -7.66 -1.57 5.35
N ALA A 126 -7.81 -0.26 5.11
CA ALA A 126 -6.85 0.75 5.56
C ALA A 126 -6.78 0.81 7.10
N ALA A 127 -7.94 0.89 7.78
CA ALA A 127 -7.98 0.92 9.23
C ALA A 127 -7.36 -0.34 9.86
N GLU A 128 -7.52 -1.50 9.24
CA GLU A 128 -6.86 -2.73 9.66
C GLU A 128 -5.35 -2.70 9.44
N ALA A 129 -4.90 -2.29 8.25
CA ALA A 129 -3.47 -2.12 7.94
C ALA A 129 -2.78 -1.16 8.93
N ALA A 130 -3.41 -0.03 9.25
CA ALA A 130 -2.87 0.95 10.19
C ALA A 130 -2.71 0.36 11.60
N ARG A 131 -3.76 -0.31 12.11
CA ARG A 131 -3.71 -0.99 13.42
C ARG A 131 -2.66 -2.09 13.45
N LEU A 132 -2.50 -2.86 12.38
CA LEU A 132 -1.50 -3.91 12.31
C LEU A 132 -0.08 -3.34 12.29
N ALA A 133 0.16 -2.31 11.49
CA ALA A 133 1.45 -1.61 11.45
C ALA A 133 1.85 -1.07 12.84
N LEU A 134 0.90 -0.48 13.58
CA LEU A 134 1.14 -0.05 14.97
C LEU A 134 1.50 -1.22 15.89
N ARG A 135 0.82 -2.36 15.78
CA ARG A 135 1.16 -3.57 16.58
C ARG A 135 2.56 -4.10 16.26
N GLN A 136 2.99 -3.97 15.00
CA GLN A 136 4.32 -4.36 14.54
C GLN A 136 5.40 -3.31 14.92
N GLY A 137 5.01 -2.14 15.44
CA GLY A 137 5.93 -1.05 15.75
C GLY A 137 6.37 -0.23 14.52
N ASP A 138 5.78 -0.45 13.35
CA ASP A 138 6.05 0.34 12.15
C ASP A 138 5.21 1.62 12.15
N VAL A 139 5.72 2.62 12.88
CA VAL A 139 5.09 3.95 13.02
C VAL A 139 4.97 4.67 11.68
N VAL A 140 5.91 4.45 10.75
CA VAL A 140 5.93 5.12 9.44
C VAL A 140 4.80 4.58 8.57
N ALA A 141 4.69 3.26 8.44
CA ALA A 141 3.61 2.64 7.69
C ALA A 141 2.25 2.96 8.32
N ALA A 142 2.13 2.89 9.65
CA ALA A 142 0.91 3.26 10.35
C ALA A 142 0.46 4.69 10.01
N ALA A 143 1.36 5.67 10.10
CA ALA A 143 1.03 7.07 9.81
C ALA A 143 0.55 7.24 8.36
N HIS A 144 1.24 6.66 7.38
CA HIS A 144 0.82 6.73 5.98
C HIS A 144 -0.55 6.09 5.73
N VAL A 145 -0.83 4.97 6.38
CA VAL A 145 -2.10 4.28 6.21
C VAL A 145 -3.24 5.04 6.92
N HIS A 146 -2.98 5.69 8.06
CA HIS A 146 -3.95 6.60 8.68
C HIS A 146 -4.27 7.79 7.75
N VAL A 147 -3.28 8.35 7.03
CA VAL A 147 -3.55 9.37 6.00
C VAL A 147 -4.43 8.81 4.88
N ASP A 148 -4.12 7.60 4.38
CA ASP A 148 -4.93 6.93 3.35
C ASP A 148 -6.38 6.71 3.84
N ALA A 149 -6.58 6.25 5.08
CA ALA A 149 -7.88 6.03 5.70
C ALA A 149 -8.67 7.34 5.90
N ALA A 150 -8.01 8.42 6.33
CA ALA A 150 -8.63 9.72 6.50
C ALA A 150 -9.21 10.24 5.18
N TRP A 151 -8.44 10.10 4.09
CA TRP A 151 -8.89 10.51 2.76
C TRP A 151 -10.06 9.68 2.27
N ILE A 152 -10.01 8.35 2.42
CA ILE A 152 -11.12 7.47 2.03
C ILE A 152 -12.40 7.80 2.84
N ALA A 153 -12.27 8.16 4.11
CA ALA A 153 -13.40 8.57 4.95
C ALA A 153 -14.00 9.91 4.50
N LEU A 154 -13.19 10.87 4.04
CA LEU A 154 -13.68 12.12 3.44
C LEU A 154 -14.50 11.84 2.17
N GLU A 155 -14.01 10.94 1.30
CA GLU A 155 -14.73 10.54 0.08
C GLU A 155 -16.10 9.89 0.41
N LEU A 156 -16.21 9.23 1.56
CA LEU A 156 -17.46 8.69 2.09
C LEU A 156 -18.38 9.75 2.72
N GLY A 157 -17.91 10.99 2.90
CA GLY A 157 -18.60 12.04 3.65
C GLY A 157 -18.58 11.85 5.17
N ASP A 158 -17.80 10.90 5.69
CA ASP A 158 -17.65 10.65 7.11
C ASP A 158 -16.54 11.53 7.72
N ASN A 159 -16.89 12.80 7.91
CA ASN A 159 -15.98 13.81 8.45
C ASN A 159 -15.44 13.46 9.84
N SER A 160 -16.20 12.72 10.65
CA SER A 160 -15.78 12.34 12.00
C SER A 160 -14.66 11.30 11.93
N THR A 161 -14.87 10.23 11.16
CA THR A 161 -13.85 9.18 10.96
C THR A 161 -12.61 9.74 10.25
N ALA A 162 -12.82 10.63 9.27
CA ALA A 162 -11.72 11.33 8.62
C ALA A 162 -10.87 12.14 9.60
N ALA A 163 -11.52 12.95 10.45
CA ALA A 163 -10.82 13.77 11.45
C ALA A 163 -10.05 12.91 12.45
N GLN A 164 -10.62 11.78 12.87
CA GLN A 164 -9.95 10.83 13.77
C GLN A 164 -8.66 10.27 13.13
N HIS A 165 -8.75 9.70 11.93
CA HIS A 165 -7.57 9.16 11.27
C HIS A 165 -6.51 10.23 10.94
N ALA A 166 -6.93 11.44 10.59
CA ALA A 166 -6.01 12.55 10.37
C ALA A 166 -5.27 12.95 11.65
N GLU A 167 -5.95 12.94 12.80
CA GLU A 167 -5.33 13.22 14.10
C GLU A 167 -4.36 12.12 14.50
N ASP A 168 -4.73 10.85 14.34
CA ASP A 168 -3.83 9.72 14.57
C ASP A 168 -2.56 9.85 13.70
N ALA A 169 -2.71 10.19 12.42
CA ALA A 169 -1.57 10.43 11.53
C ALA A 169 -0.68 11.59 12.00
N ARG A 170 -1.25 12.71 12.47
CA ARG A 170 -0.47 13.85 13.01
C ARG A 170 0.29 13.46 14.27
N MET A 171 -0.35 12.73 15.18
CA MET A 171 0.28 12.24 16.40
C MET A 171 1.46 11.32 16.07
N LEU A 172 1.28 10.37 15.15
CA LEU A 172 2.36 9.48 14.71
C LEU A 172 3.47 10.25 13.97
N ALA A 173 3.11 11.26 13.19
CA ALA A 173 4.08 12.12 12.52
C ALA A 173 4.90 12.98 13.50
N ALA A 174 4.41 13.24 14.72
CA ALA A 174 5.20 13.90 15.77
C ALA A 174 6.20 12.96 16.46
N SER A 175 6.20 11.66 16.15
CA SER A 175 7.08 10.68 16.77
C SER A 175 8.56 10.96 16.51
N PRO A 176 9.44 10.79 17.52
CA PRO A 176 10.88 10.90 17.35
C PRO A 176 11.47 9.75 16.51
N LEU A 177 10.71 8.67 16.28
CA LEU A 177 11.14 7.52 15.47
C LEU A 177 11.14 7.83 13.96
N LEU A 178 10.46 8.88 13.53
CA LEU A 178 10.46 9.29 12.14
C LEU A 178 11.69 10.15 11.82
N THR A 179 12.23 9.98 10.63
CA THR A 179 13.19 10.92 10.07
C THR A 179 12.51 12.25 9.73
N ARG A 180 13.29 13.33 9.62
CA ARG A 180 12.77 14.63 9.17
C ARG A 180 12.09 14.55 7.79
N ALA A 181 12.65 13.76 6.87
CA ALA A 181 12.08 13.57 5.54
C ALA A 181 10.71 12.89 5.58
N GLN A 182 10.58 11.79 6.35
CA GLN A 182 9.30 11.09 6.52
C GLN A 182 8.23 11.98 7.17
N ARG A 183 8.60 12.77 8.20
CA ARG A 183 7.68 13.73 8.79
C ARG A 183 7.19 14.77 7.79
N MET A 184 8.09 15.31 6.98
CA MET A 184 7.75 16.30 5.96
C MET A 184 6.80 15.71 4.91
N ASP A 185 7.07 14.50 4.42
CA ASP A 185 6.19 13.80 3.48
C ASP A 185 4.77 13.63 4.04
N LEU A 186 4.64 13.15 5.28
CA LEU A 186 3.35 13.02 5.95
C LEU A 186 2.62 14.37 6.12
N MET A 187 3.34 15.43 6.48
CA MET A 187 2.76 16.77 6.65
C MET A 187 2.27 17.35 5.31
N ILE A 188 3.01 17.15 4.22
CA ILE A 188 2.58 17.56 2.88
C ILE A 188 1.27 16.85 2.54
N ARG A 189 1.23 15.52 2.70
CA ARG A 189 0.04 14.72 2.40
C ARG A 189 -1.18 15.06 3.27
N LEU A 190 -0.97 15.50 4.51
CA LEU A 190 -2.05 15.94 5.41
C LEU A 190 -2.54 17.36 5.11
N ALA A 191 -1.71 18.19 4.49
CA ALA A 191 -2.01 19.59 4.18
C ALA A 191 -2.71 19.79 2.83
N GLU A 192 -2.71 18.77 1.96
CA GLU A 192 -3.41 18.78 0.67
C GLU A 192 -4.83 18.19 0.84
N PRO A 193 -5.87 19.02 1.13
CA PRO A 193 -7.24 18.58 0.99
C PRO A 193 -7.53 18.34 -0.49
N VAL A 194 -8.03 17.16 -0.82
CA VAL A 194 -8.44 16.78 -2.19
C VAL A 194 -9.78 17.42 -2.53
#